data_AF-A0A2I1DWA6-F1
#
_entry.id   AF-A0A2I1DWA6-F1
#
_cell.length_a   1.000
_cell.length_b   1.000
_cell.length_c   1.000
_cell.angle_alpha   90.00
_cell.angle_beta   90.00
_cell.angle_gamma   90.00
#
_symmetry.space_group_name_H-M   'P 1'
#
loop_
_entity.id
_entity.type
_entity.pdbx_description
1 polymer ?
#
loop_
_entity_poly.entity_id
_entity_poly.type
_entity_poly.pdbx_seq_one_letter_code
_entity_poly.pdbx_strand_id
1 'polypeptide(L)'
;MNVSQSEIQVAFGEVVGNAYYHDDVKMNGDREKILKAMQLALFKIRQLFPGDSPNLKNLETYGILVYKRDVFFYSMHWIDGVYLVDQFDKFLIPNASTQLKNLSDIIRTMITFKNRVISLQQNIESALKSRKKLNRGGTQHINDSIVYASPPQKK
;
A
#
# COMPACT_ATOMS: atom_id res chain seq x y z
N MET A 1 7.65 -24.30 -18.98
CA MET A 1 7.82 -24.29 -17.51
C MET A 1 6.93 -23.20 -16.95
N ASN A 2 6.05 -23.53 -16.01
CA ASN A 2 4.89 -22.73 -15.61
C ASN A 2 5.27 -21.81 -14.45
N VAL A 3 5.37 -20.49 -14.67
CA VAL A 3 5.60 -19.52 -13.59
C VAL A 3 4.26 -18.88 -13.23
N SER A 4 3.44 -19.61 -12.48
CA SER A 4 2.20 -19.10 -11.91
C SER A 4 2.34 -18.94 -10.40
N GLN A 5 3.17 -17.99 -9.97
CA GLN A 5 3.14 -17.44 -8.60
C GLN A 5 2.79 -15.96 -8.71
N SER A 6 1.49 -15.66 -8.71
CA SER A 6 1.00 -14.31 -8.45
C SER A 6 0.50 -14.24 -7.01
N GLU A 7 1.42 -14.42 -6.07
CA GLU A 7 1.22 -14.00 -4.68
C GLU A 7 1.78 -12.58 -4.56
N ILE A 8 0.94 -11.61 -4.91
CA ILE A 8 1.26 -10.20 -4.66
C ILE A 8 0.53 -9.80 -3.39
N GLN A 9 1.18 -10.03 -2.25
CA GLN A 9 0.86 -9.40 -0.98
C GLN A 9 1.68 -8.11 -0.90
N VAL A 10 1.05 -6.95 -1.08
CA VAL A 10 1.69 -5.66 -0.80
C VAL A 10 0.92 -5.00 0.33
N ALA A 11 1.15 -5.48 1.54
CA ALA A 11 0.97 -4.67 2.74
C ALA A 11 2.35 -4.09 3.06
N PHE A 12 2.65 -2.92 2.49
CA PHE A 12 3.88 -2.23 2.83
C PHE A 12 3.64 -1.51 4.16
N GLY A 13 4.21 -2.05 5.23
CA GLY A 13 4.27 -1.39 6.54
C GLY A 13 5.72 -1.09 6.86
N GLU A 14 6.26 -0.01 6.30
CA GLU A 14 7.58 0.46 6.71
C GLU A 14 7.43 1.20 8.04
N VAL A 15 8.09 0.64 9.04
CA VAL A 15 8.31 1.26 10.34
C VAL A 15 9.75 1.73 10.32
N VAL A 16 9.96 3.04 10.28
CA VAL A 16 11.29 3.64 10.42
C VAL A 16 11.28 4.69 11.50
N GLY A 17 12.48 4.94 12.02
CA GLY A 17 12.72 5.91 13.08
C GLY A 17 13.24 5.28 14.37
N ASN A 18 13.28 6.10 15.42
CA ASN A 18 13.87 5.72 16.69
C ASN A 18 13.11 6.41 17.84
N ALA A 19 12.76 5.64 18.86
CA ALA A 19 12.03 6.16 20.01
C ALA A 19 12.91 6.97 20.97
N TYR A 20 14.22 6.72 21.01
CA TYR A 20 15.13 7.22 22.06
C TYR A 20 16.04 8.35 21.61
N TYR A 21 16.49 8.33 20.35
CA TYR A 21 17.40 9.34 19.83
C TYR A 21 16.65 10.48 19.15
N HIS A 22 17.01 11.71 19.51
CA HIS A 22 16.54 12.91 18.86
C HIS A 22 17.46 13.26 17.69
N ASP A 23 16.98 12.98 16.49
CA ASP A 23 17.67 13.33 15.25
C ASP A 23 16.62 13.75 14.20
N ASP A 24 16.51 15.06 13.98
CA ASP A 24 15.52 15.63 13.07
C ASP A 24 15.86 15.38 11.60
N VAL A 25 17.15 15.31 11.28
CA VAL A 25 17.62 15.01 9.93
C VAL A 25 17.24 13.58 9.58
N LYS A 26 17.52 12.64 10.49
CA LYS A 26 17.12 11.24 10.33
C LYS A 26 15.60 11.08 10.29
N MET A 27 14.87 11.78 11.14
CA MET A 27 13.40 11.76 11.15
C MET A 27 12.82 12.20 9.80
N ASN A 28 13.32 13.30 9.23
CA ASN A 28 12.88 13.75 7.91
C ASN A 28 13.22 12.74 6.82
N GLY A 29 14.43 12.17 6.85
CA GLY A 29 14.84 11.13 5.91
C GLY A 29 13.98 9.86 6.02
N ASP A 30 13.63 9.44 7.23
CA ASP A 30 12.76 8.29 7.48
C ASP A 30 11.31 8.57 7.05
N ARG A 31 10.81 9.78 7.28
CA ARG A 31 9.50 10.21 6.76
C ARG A 31 9.48 10.15 5.23
N GLU A 32 10.50 10.69 4.55
CA GLU A 32 10.56 10.62 3.09
C GLU A 32 10.56 9.20 2.54
N LYS A 33 11.29 8.27 3.19
CA LYS A 33 11.31 6.85 2.78
C LYS A 33 9.92 6.25 2.85
N ILE A 34 9.22 6.43 3.97
CA ILE A 34 7.86 5.95 4.15
C ILE A 34 6.94 6.50 3.06
N LEU A 35 6.97 7.82 2.82
CA LEU A 35 6.11 8.44 1.82
C LEU A 35 6.40 7.92 0.41
N LYS A 36 7.68 7.80 0.02
CA LYS A 36 8.08 7.24 -1.28
C LYS A 36 7.61 5.79 -1.42
N ALA A 37 7.72 4.99 -0.36
CA ALA A 37 7.34 3.60 -0.41
C ALA A 37 5.82 3.39 -0.42
N MET A 38 5.06 4.20 0.34
CA MET A 38 3.61 4.28 0.26
C MET A 38 3.14 4.64 -1.16
N GLN A 39 3.81 5.62 -1.79
CA GLN A 39 3.52 6.05 -3.15
C GLN A 39 3.81 4.94 -4.17
N LEU A 40 4.96 4.28 -4.07
CA LEU A 40 5.33 3.16 -4.92
C LEU A 40 4.36 1.99 -4.79
N ALA A 41 3.96 1.66 -3.56
CA ALA A 41 2.98 0.62 -3.30
C ALA A 41 1.62 0.95 -3.96
N LEU A 42 1.13 2.18 -3.78
CA LEU A 42 -0.14 2.61 -4.35
C LEU A 42 -0.08 2.64 -5.88
N PHE A 43 1.02 3.15 -6.45
CA PHE A 43 1.28 3.10 -7.89
C PHE A 43 1.25 1.67 -8.42
N LYS A 44 1.92 0.72 -7.75
CA LYS A 44 1.93 -0.70 -8.14
C LYS A 44 0.55 -1.34 -8.06
N ILE A 45 -0.20 -1.08 -7.00
CA ILE A 45 -1.58 -1.57 -6.89
C ILE A 45 -2.42 -1.03 -8.06
N ARG A 46 -2.31 0.26 -8.39
CA ARG A 46 -3.03 0.84 -9.54
C ARG A 46 -2.61 0.23 -10.88
N GLN A 47 -1.32 -0.07 -11.09
CA GLN A 47 -0.86 -0.79 -12.29
C GLN A 47 -1.45 -2.19 -12.42
N LEU A 48 -1.72 -2.88 -11.31
CA LEU A 48 -2.35 -4.21 -11.30
C LEU A 48 -3.83 -4.16 -11.65
N PHE A 49 -4.46 -2.99 -11.58
CA PHE A 49 -5.88 -2.81 -11.86
C PHE A 49 -6.12 -1.57 -12.73
N PRO A 50 -5.71 -1.62 -14.01
CA PRO A 50 -5.94 -0.52 -14.93
C PRO A 50 -7.44 -0.42 -15.23
N GLY A 51 -8.07 0.69 -14.80
CA GLY A 51 -9.48 0.99 -15.04
C GLY A 51 -10.23 1.39 -13.78
N ASP A 52 -11.45 1.87 -13.98
CA ASP A 52 -12.31 2.46 -12.95
C ASP A 52 -13.05 1.39 -12.14
N SER A 53 -12.32 0.38 -11.64
CA SER A 53 -12.95 -0.66 -10.83
C SER A 53 -13.46 -0.02 -9.52
N PRO A 54 -14.77 -0.11 -9.21
CA PRO A 54 -15.36 0.57 -8.06
C PRO A 54 -14.68 0.22 -6.74
N ASN A 55 -14.14 -0.99 -6.66
CA ASN A 55 -13.47 -1.54 -5.48
C ASN A 55 -12.12 -0.90 -5.17
N LEU A 56 -11.59 -0.02 -6.04
CA LEU A 56 -10.26 0.56 -5.90
C LEU A 56 -10.23 2.09 -5.83
N LYS A 57 -11.39 2.74 -5.90
CA LYS A 57 -11.49 4.21 -5.73
C LYS A 57 -11.05 4.67 -4.33
N ASN A 58 -11.15 3.79 -3.34
CA ASN A 58 -10.83 4.07 -1.94
C ASN A 58 -9.59 3.30 -1.44
N LEU A 59 -8.64 2.99 -2.33
CA LEU A 59 -7.39 2.37 -1.90
C LEU A 59 -6.53 3.36 -1.15
N GLU A 60 -6.06 2.91 0.01
CA GLU A 60 -5.07 3.62 0.82
C GLU A 60 -3.85 2.73 1.01
N THR A 61 -2.65 3.32 1.05
CA THR A 61 -1.46 2.68 1.59
C THR A 61 -1.10 3.34 2.91
N TYR A 62 -0.41 2.61 3.79
CA TYR A 62 -0.15 3.08 5.14
C TYR A 62 1.33 3.11 5.49
N GLY A 63 1.71 3.95 6.44
CA GLY A 63 3.08 4.07 6.94
C GLY A 63 3.10 4.39 8.42
N ILE A 64 4.14 3.95 9.12
CA ILE A 64 4.31 4.22 10.56
C ILE A 64 5.68 4.87 10.78
N LEU A 65 5.69 6.07 11.36
CA LEU A 65 6.92 6.75 11.75
C LEU A 65 7.05 6.75 13.26
N VAL A 66 8.24 6.39 13.78
CA VAL A 66 8.54 6.45 15.22
C VAL A 66 9.60 7.50 15.48
N TYR A 67 9.29 8.51 16.30
CA TYR A 67 10.24 9.57 16.61
C TYR A 67 9.99 10.12 18.01
N LYS A 68 11.02 10.19 18.87
CA LYS A 68 10.90 10.68 20.26
C LYS A 68 9.76 10.02 21.05
N ARG A 69 9.54 8.72 20.84
CA ARG A 69 8.43 7.91 21.39
C ARG A 69 7.05 8.23 20.80
N ASP A 70 6.90 9.27 20.00
CA ASP A 70 5.70 9.45 19.20
C ASP A 70 5.70 8.41 18.08
N VAL A 71 4.58 7.72 17.95
CA VAL A 71 4.27 6.82 16.84
C VAL A 71 3.19 7.49 16.02
N PHE A 72 3.51 7.80 14.76
CA PHE A 72 2.62 8.46 13.82
C PHE A 72 2.13 7.46 12.78
N PHE A 73 0.83 7.48 12.50
CA PHE A 73 0.21 6.66 11.47
C PHE A 73 -0.18 7.53 10.28
N TYR A 74 0.31 7.15 9.11
CA TYR A 74 0.03 7.82 7.85
C TYR A 74 -0.86 6.95 6.96
N SER A 75 -1.76 7.58 6.24
CA SER A 75 -2.51 7.01 5.12
C SER A 75 -2.25 7.84 3.87
N MET A 76 -2.04 7.18 2.73
CA MET A 76 -1.89 7.83 1.44
C MET A 76 -2.97 7.34 0.49
N HIS A 77 -3.67 8.27 -0.13
CA HIS A 77 -4.68 8.01 -1.15
C HIS A 77 -4.33 8.72 -2.46
N TRP A 78 -4.90 8.25 -3.56
CA TRP A 78 -4.73 8.84 -4.88
C TRP A 78 -6.07 9.41 -5.36
N ILE A 79 -6.13 10.73 -5.53
CA ILE A 79 -7.31 11.45 -6.03
C ILE A 79 -6.85 12.33 -7.20
N ASP A 80 -7.53 12.21 -8.34
CA ASP A 80 -7.41 13.11 -9.49
C ASP A 80 -5.98 13.47 -9.93
N GLY A 81 -5.07 12.48 -9.94
CA GLY A 81 -3.70 12.71 -10.40
C GLY A 81 -2.70 13.03 -9.29
N VAL A 82 -3.14 13.08 -8.03
CA VAL A 82 -2.32 13.54 -6.90
C VAL A 82 -2.31 12.49 -5.78
N TYR A 83 -1.13 12.29 -5.18
CA TYR A 83 -0.97 11.54 -3.93
C TYR A 83 -1.21 12.48 -2.75
N LEU A 84 -2.22 12.19 -1.96
CA LEU A 84 -2.55 12.94 -0.74
C LEU A 84 -2.20 12.07 0.46
N VAL A 85 -1.67 12.70 1.50
CA VAL A 85 -1.15 12.02 2.69
C VAL A 85 -1.75 12.65 3.94
N ASP A 86 -2.36 11.82 4.77
CA ASP A 86 -2.89 12.22 6.07
C ASP A 86 -2.15 11.52 7.19
N GLN A 87 -1.84 12.27 8.25
CA GLN A 87 -1.47 11.70 9.54
C GLN A 87 -2.74 11.49 10.36
N PHE A 88 -3.35 10.33 10.26
CA PHE A 88 -4.71 10.10 10.78
C PHE A 88 -4.77 9.68 12.25
N ASP A 89 -3.66 9.17 12.81
CA ASP A 89 -3.60 8.78 14.22
C ASP A 89 -2.17 8.92 14.76
N LYS A 90 -2.03 9.00 16.09
CA LYS A 90 -0.74 8.98 16.78
C LYS A 90 -0.89 8.55 18.24
N PHE A 91 0.17 7.99 18.80
CA PHE A 91 0.27 7.83 20.25
C PHE A 91 1.71 8.01 20.74
N LEU A 92 1.85 8.23 22.04
CA LEU A 92 3.14 8.31 22.72
C LEU A 92 3.43 6.99 23.45
N ILE A 93 4.58 6.37 23.18
CA ILE A 93 5.02 5.16 23.90
C ILE A 93 5.25 5.54 25.38
N PRO A 94 4.56 4.92 26.36
CA PRO A 94 4.72 5.25 27.78
C PRO A 94 6.14 4.99 28.29
N ASN A 95 6.65 5.87 29.15
CA ASN A 95 7.94 5.68 29.85
C ASN A 95 7.85 5.86 31.37
N ALA A 96 6.63 6.05 31.89
CA ALA A 96 6.38 6.21 33.32
C ALA A 96 5.09 5.47 33.69
N SER A 97 5.01 4.99 34.93
CA SER A 97 3.84 4.27 35.45
C SER A 97 2.55 5.10 35.37
N THR A 98 2.66 6.42 35.54
CA THR A 98 1.54 7.38 35.43
C THR A 98 0.94 7.44 34.02
N GLN A 99 1.67 7.01 33.00
CA GLN A 99 1.25 6.98 31.60
C GLN A 99 0.61 5.63 31.21
N LEU A 100 0.64 4.61 32.08
CA LEU A 100 0.01 3.31 31.83
C LEU A 100 -1.51 3.42 31.65
N LYS A 101 -2.14 4.46 32.21
CA LYS A 101 -3.56 4.75 31.97
C LYS A 101 -3.88 4.98 30.48
N ASN A 102 -2.89 5.32 29.66
CA ASN A 102 -3.04 5.53 28.21
C ASN A 102 -2.95 4.21 27.41
N LEU A 103 -2.67 3.06 28.06
CA LEU A 103 -2.55 1.76 27.38
C LEU A 103 -3.81 1.39 26.61
N SER A 104 -4.99 1.69 27.14
CA SER A 104 -6.26 1.42 26.46
C SER A 104 -6.35 2.12 25.12
N ASP A 105 -5.87 3.37 25.05
CA ASP A 105 -5.93 4.19 23.85
C ASP A 105 -4.88 3.74 22.84
N ILE A 106 -3.67 3.41 23.30
CA ILE A 106 -2.61 2.83 22.44
C ILE A 106 -3.09 1.53 21.80
N ILE A 107 -3.68 0.62 22.60
CA ILE A 107 -4.22 -0.65 22.12
C ILE A 107 -5.32 -0.39 21.09
N ARG A 108 -6.21 0.58 21.35
CA ARG A 108 -7.29 0.97 20.43
C ARG A 108 -6.75 1.50 19.10
N THR A 109 -5.74 2.35 19.12
CA THR A 109 -5.08 2.86 17.90
C THR A 109 -4.45 1.71 17.11
N MET A 110 -3.73 0.81 17.78
CA MET A 110 -3.11 -0.36 17.13
C MET A 110 -4.14 -1.31 16.51
N ILE A 111 -5.26 -1.57 17.21
CA ILE A 111 -6.36 -2.39 16.68
C ILE A 111 -7.01 -1.72 15.47
N THR A 112 -7.26 -0.41 15.54
CA THR A 112 -7.81 0.36 14.42
C THR A 112 -6.90 0.28 13.20
N PHE A 113 -5.59 0.47 13.38
CA PHE A 113 -4.61 0.33 12.32
C PHE A 113 -4.61 -1.07 11.70
N LYS A 114 -4.56 -2.12 12.54
CA LYS A 114 -4.64 -3.52 12.08
C LYS A 114 -5.88 -3.77 11.23
N ASN A 115 -7.04 -3.28 11.67
CA ASN A 115 -8.29 -3.47 10.92
C ASN A 115 -8.24 -2.79 9.55
N ARG A 116 -7.67 -1.59 9.44
CA ARG A 116 -7.47 -0.89 8.17
C ARG A 116 -6.58 -1.68 7.20
N VAL A 117 -5.48 -2.26 7.69
CA VAL A 117 -4.59 -3.11 6.88
C VAL A 117 -5.31 -4.37 6.40
N ILE A 118 -6.09 -5.03 7.27
CA ILE A 118 -6.89 -6.20 6.90
C ILE A 118 -7.92 -5.85 5.83
N SER A 119 -8.63 -4.73 5.98
CA SER A 119 -9.60 -4.27 4.98
C SER A 119 -8.94 -3.98 3.62
N LEU A 120 -7.75 -3.35 3.62
CA LEU A 120 -6.97 -3.15 2.39
C LEU A 120 -6.66 -4.48 1.71
N GLN A 121 -6.14 -5.45 2.46
CA GLN A 121 -5.83 -6.78 1.94
C GLN A 121 -7.07 -7.45 1.34
N GLN A 122 -8.19 -7.45 2.06
CA GLN A 122 -9.45 -8.03 1.60
C GLN A 122 -9.97 -7.37 0.31
N ASN A 123 -9.83 -6.05 0.20
CA ASN A 123 -10.21 -5.29 -0.99
C ASN A 123 -9.35 -5.68 -2.20
N ILE A 124 -8.03 -5.77 -2.02
CA ILE A 124 -7.09 -6.21 -3.06
C ILE A 124 -7.42 -7.64 -3.50
N GLU A 125 -7.58 -8.57 -2.56
CA GLU A 125 -7.91 -9.97 -2.86
C GLU A 125 -9.23 -10.10 -3.62
N SER A 126 -10.24 -9.34 -3.22
CA SER A 126 -11.55 -9.31 -3.87
C SER A 126 -11.44 -8.78 -5.30
N ALA A 127 -10.68 -7.71 -5.51
CA ALA A 127 -10.42 -7.18 -6.85
C ALA A 127 -9.67 -8.19 -7.74
N LEU A 128 -8.67 -8.91 -7.20
CA LEU A 128 -7.97 -9.97 -7.93
C LEU A 128 -8.92 -11.12 -8.33
N LYS A 129 -9.81 -11.55 -7.43
CA LYS A 129 -10.80 -12.60 -7.72
C LYS A 129 -11.78 -12.18 -8.81
N SER A 130 -12.27 -10.95 -8.77
CA SER A 130 -13.17 -10.39 -9.79
C SER A 130 -12.51 -10.37 -11.17
N ARG A 131 -11.23 -9.97 -11.24
CA ARG A 131 -10.45 -9.99 -12.49
C ARG A 131 -10.29 -11.40 -13.06
N LYS A 132 -9.99 -12.40 -12.22
CA LYS A 132 -9.88 -13.81 -12.65
C LYS A 132 -11.19 -14.35 -13.22
N LYS A 133 -12.34 -13.97 -12.67
CA LYS A 133 -13.67 -14.35 -13.20
C LYS A 133 -13.92 -13.72 -14.56
N LEU A 134 -13.64 -12.42 -14.72
CA LEU A 134 -13.81 -11.71 -15.99
C LEU A 134 -12.96 -12.33 -17.12
N ASN A 135 -11.70 -12.66 -16.82
CA ASN A 135 -10.79 -13.29 -17.79
C ASN A 135 -11.18 -14.74 -18.17
N ARG A 136 -11.99 -15.44 -17.36
CA ARG A 136 -12.50 -16.78 -17.67
C ARG A 136 -13.80 -16.77 -18.47
N GLY A 137 -14.54 -15.66 -18.47
CA GLY A 137 -15.78 -15.49 -19.25
C GLY A 137 -15.58 -14.88 -20.64
N GLY A 138 -14.35 -14.44 -20.96
CA GLY A 138 -14.01 -13.76 -22.20
C GLY A 138 -13.12 -14.59 -23.12
N THR A 139 -13.53 -15.78 -23.53
CA THR A 139 -12.98 -16.41 -24.75
C THR A 139 -13.70 -15.81 -25.96
N GLN A 140 -13.45 -14.52 -26.22
CA GLN A 140 -13.68 -13.97 -27.56
C GLN A 140 -12.38 -14.14 -28.33
N HIS A 141 -12.48 -14.88 -29.45
CA HIS A 141 -11.47 -14.99 -30.48
C HIS A 141 -10.97 -13.58 -30.86
N ILE A 142 -9.76 -13.24 -30.41
CA ILE A 142 -8.99 -12.17 -31.03
C ILE A 142 -8.16 -12.86 -32.11
N ASN A 143 -8.50 -12.59 -33.38
CA ASN A 143 -7.64 -12.90 -34.50
C ASN A 143 -6.35 -12.09 -34.31
N ASP A 144 -5.28 -12.75 -33.89
CA ASP A 144 -3.94 -12.19 -33.93
C ASP A 144 -3.52 -12.03 -35.40
N SER A 145 -3.74 -10.86 -35.98
CA SER A 145 -2.97 -10.44 -37.14
C SER A 145 -1.54 -10.17 -36.66
N ILE A 146 -0.70 -11.20 -36.81
CA ILE A 146 0.74 -11.16 -36.51
C ILE A 146 1.39 -10.08 -37.37
N VAL A 147 1.88 -9.02 -36.74
CA VAL A 147 2.76 -8.03 -37.38
C VAL A 147 4.19 -8.56 -37.29
N TYR A 148 4.75 -9.00 -38.42
CA TYR A 148 6.16 -9.39 -38.49
C TYR A 148 7.06 -8.15 -38.59
N ALA A 149 8.07 -8.07 -37.72
CA ALA A 149 8.98 -6.92 -37.60
C ALA A 149 10.14 -6.90 -38.61
N SER A 150 10.13 -7.73 -39.66
CA SER A 150 11.19 -7.75 -40.68
C SER A 150 10.66 -8.10 -42.06
N PRO A 151 11.13 -7.46 -43.15
CA PRO A 151 10.76 -7.85 -44.51
C PRO A 151 11.35 -9.23 -44.86
N PRO A 152 10.61 -10.10 -45.59
CA PRO A 152 11.15 -11.37 -46.05
C PRO A 152 12.26 -11.13 -47.08
N GLN A 153 13.43 -11.74 -46.84
CA GLN A 153 14.53 -11.76 -47.80
C GLN A 153 14.08 -12.48 -49.08
N LYS A 154 14.17 -11.80 -50.22
CA LYS A 154 14.02 -12.42 -51.54
C LYS A 154 15.23 -13.32 -51.80
N LYS A 155 14.95 -14.53 -52.30
CA LYS A 155 15.95 -15.53 -52.72
C LYS A 155 16.93 -14.96 -53.74
#